data_AF-A0A929IIM6-F1
#
_entry.id   AF-A0A929IIM6-F1
#
_cell.length_a   1.000
_cell.length_b   1.000
_cell.length_c   1.000
_cell.angle_alpha   90.00
_cell.angle_beta   90.00
_cell.angle_gamma   90.00
#
_symmetry.space_group_name_H-M   'P 1'
#
loop_
_entity.id
_entity.type
_entity.pdbx_description
1 polymer ?
#
loop_
_entity_poly.entity_id
_entity_poly.type
_entity_poly.pdbx_seq_one_letter_code
_entity_poly.pdbx_strand_id
1 'polypeptide(L)'
;MFHYIMTRAALQQEEKDHKNISGIDQVFAEQVRLIYSGVFYATLVTLTVGAILVYAHRQVASVDLLVGWSAYMLAGLLIRNILVWRFHAVHALDRGRPAFWLHLYVATVVLLGAGWGSAGIFFMPPESPPHQFLTAFILGATAVGSMSILAVVYA
;
A
#
# COMPACT_ATOMS: atom_id res chain seq x y z
N MET A 1 -22.98 17.38 -49.28
CA MET A 1 -23.77 16.83 -48.16
C MET A 1 -23.06 15.68 -47.46
N PHE A 2 -22.58 14.65 -48.17
CA PHE A 2 -21.85 13.52 -47.59
C PHE A 2 -20.57 13.88 -46.80
N HIS A 3 -19.75 14.80 -47.32
CA HIS A 3 -18.51 15.23 -46.63
C HIS A 3 -18.79 15.87 -45.26
N TYR A 4 -19.85 16.69 -45.16
CA TYR A 4 -20.25 17.35 -43.92
C TYR A 4 -20.73 16.37 -42.84
N ILE A 5 -21.40 15.28 -43.22
CA ILE A 5 -21.87 14.25 -42.29
C ILE A 5 -20.68 13.45 -41.73
N MET A 6 -19.70 13.09 -42.57
CA MET A 6 -18.50 12.38 -42.14
C MET A 6 -17.64 13.22 -41.18
N THR A 7 -17.48 14.52 -41.42
CA THR A 7 -16.74 15.41 -40.52
C THR A 7 -17.42 15.54 -39.15
N ARG A 8 -18.75 15.62 -39.09
CA ARG A 8 -19.50 15.65 -37.82
C ARG A 8 -19.35 14.36 -37.02
N ALA A 9 -19.41 13.20 -37.68
CA ALA A 9 -19.22 11.91 -37.04
C ALA A 9 -17.81 11.76 -36.44
N ALA A 10 -16.77 12.22 -37.16
CA ALA A 10 -15.39 12.20 -36.68
C ALA A 10 -15.20 13.09 -35.43
N LEU A 11 -15.74 14.31 -35.44
CA LEU A 11 -15.64 15.23 -34.29
C LEU A 11 -16.40 14.72 -33.05
N GLN A 12 -17.55 14.09 -33.24
CA GLN A 12 -18.31 13.47 -32.14
C GLN A 12 -17.56 12.28 -31.55
N GLN A 13 -16.86 11.51 -32.39
CA GLN A 13 -16.02 10.41 -31.94
C GLN A 13 -14.82 10.91 -31.12
N GLU A 14 -14.12 11.95 -31.59
CA GLU A 14 -13.02 12.59 -30.83
C GLU A 14 -13.49 13.15 -29.49
N GLU A 15 -14.62 13.86 -29.44
CA GLU A 15 -15.17 14.39 -28.18
C GLU A 15 -15.51 13.27 -27.19
N LYS A 16 -16.08 12.17 -27.68
CA LYS A 16 -16.42 11.00 -26.87
C LYS A 16 -15.16 10.31 -26.35
N ASP A 17 -14.16 10.15 -27.19
CA ASP A 17 -12.88 9.53 -26.84
C ASP A 17 -12.13 10.39 -25.80
N HIS A 18 -12.09 11.71 -25.98
CA HIS A 18 -11.53 12.64 -25.00
C HIS A 18 -12.26 12.59 -23.64
N LYS A 19 -13.59 12.59 -23.65
CA LYS A 19 -14.38 12.46 -22.41
C LYS A 19 -14.10 11.12 -21.72
N ASN A 20 -13.99 10.03 -22.48
CA ASN A 20 -13.71 8.72 -21.94
C ASN A 20 -12.32 8.64 -21.29
N ILE A 21 -11.28 9.17 -21.95
CA ILE A 21 -9.92 9.26 -21.40
C ILE A 21 -9.92 10.09 -20.11
N SER A 22 -10.60 11.25 -20.11
CA SER A 22 -10.69 12.10 -18.91
C SER A 22 -11.41 11.41 -17.73
N GLY A 23 -12.41 10.57 -18.02
CA GLY A 23 -13.11 9.79 -17.00
C GLY A 23 -12.22 8.69 -16.40
N ILE A 24 -11.43 8.01 -17.23
CA ILE A 24 -10.47 6.98 -16.79
C ILE A 24 -9.41 7.62 -15.86
N ASP A 25 -8.87 8.78 -16.22
CA ASP A 25 -7.87 9.49 -15.42
C ASP A 25 -8.43 9.94 -14.07
N GLN A 26 -9.71 10.36 -14.02
CA GLN A 26 -10.40 10.73 -12.78
C GLN A 26 -10.62 9.52 -11.86
N VAL A 27 -11.05 8.39 -12.41
CA VAL A 27 -11.22 7.14 -11.64
C VAL A 27 -9.89 6.70 -11.05
N PHE A 28 -8.81 6.70 -11.85
CA PHE A 28 -7.49 6.32 -11.37
C PHE A 28 -6.96 7.27 -10.29
N ALA A 29 -7.16 8.59 -10.45
CA ALA A 29 -6.83 9.57 -9.43
C ALA A 29 -7.57 9.32 -8.11
N GLU A 30 -8.85 8.94 -8.19
CA GLU A 30 -9.67 8.62 -7.02
C GLU A 30 -9.23 7.31 -6.34
N GLN A 31 -8.89 6.26 -7.10
CA GLN A 31 -8.32 5.03 -6.56
C GLN A 31 -7.04 5.31 -5.75
N VAL A 32 -6.15 6.14 -6.29
CA VAL A 32 -4.94 6.58 -5.57
C VAL A 32 -5.33 7.38 -4.32
N ARG A 33 -6.33 8.26 -4.39
CA ARG A 33 -6.83 9.00 -3.22
C ARG A 33 -7.32 8.08 -2.11
N LEU A 34 -8.08 7.04 -2.46
CA LEU A 34 -8.62 6.05 -1.53
C LEU A 34 -7.52 5.23 -0.86
N ILE A 35 -6.47 4.86 -1.60
CA ILE A 35 -5.29 4.21 -1.01
C ILE A 35 -4.67 5.08 0.07
N TYR A 36 -4.49 6.37 -0.22
CA TYR A 36 -3.85 7.31 0.70
C TYR A 36 -4.72 7.65 1.92
N SER A 37 -6.05 7.67 1.78
CA SER A 37 -6.96 7.93 2.91
C SER A 37 -6.98 6.78 3.93
N GLY A 38 -6.76 5.54 3.49
CA GLY A 38 -6.72 4.35 4.36
C GLY A 38 -5.42 4.16 5.16
N VAL A 39 -4.36 4.95 4.89
CA VAL A 39 -3.02 4.68 5.44
C VAL A 39 -2.95 4.84 6.95
N PHE A 40 -3.72 5.75 7.53
CA PHE A 40 -3.76 5.94 8.98
C PHE A 40 -4.19 4.64 9.69
N TYR A 41 -5.31 4.05 9.25
CA TYR A 41 -5.79 2.78 9.79
C TYR A 41 -4.81 1.64 9.53
N ALA A 42 -4.24 1.55 8.32
CA ALA A 42 -3.23 0.54 8.00
C ALA A 42 -1.98 0.65 8.90
N THR A 43 -1.57 1.87 9.24
CA THR A 43 -0.47 2.14 10.17
C THR A 43 -0.79 1.65 11.57
N LEU A 44 -1.98 1.97 12.10
CA LEU A 44 -2.42 1.51 13.42
C LEU A 44 -2.49 -0.01 13.52
N VAL A 45 -3.02 -0.68 12.49
CA VAL A 45 -3.05 -2.15 12.43
C VAL A 45 -1.64 -2.71 12.42
N THR A 46 -0.75 -2.16 11.60
CA THR A 46 0.66 -2.62 11.51
C THR A 46 1.37 -2.47 12.85
N LEU A 47 1.21 -1.33 13.55
CA LEU A 47 1.78 -1.11 14.88
C LEU A 47 1.24 -2.10 15.91
N THR A 48 -0.08 -2.32 15.91
CA THR A 48 -0.74 -3.20 16.87
C THR A 48 -0.27 -4.65 16.68
N VAL A 49 -0.31 -5.14 15.44
CA VAL A 49 0.11 -6.51 15.11
C VAL A 49 1.60 -6.69 15.34
N GLY A 50 2.43 -5.70 14.97
CA GLY A 50 3.87 -5.72 15.23
C GLY A 50 4.20 -5.76 16.72
N ALA A 51 3.51 -4.97 17.54
CA ALA A 51 3.67 -4.97 18.99
C ALA A 51 3.27 -6.32 19.61
N ILE A 52 2.18 -6.94 19.13
CA ILE A 52 1.77 -8.29 19.56
C ILE A 52 2.87 -9.31 19.23
N LEU A 53 3.42 -9.26 18.01
CA LEU A 53 4.47 -10.20 17.58
C LEU A 53 5.73 -10.07 18.44
N VAL A 54 6.19 -8.83 18.68
CA VAL A 54 7.35 -8.52 19.52
C VAL A 54 7.12 -8.95 20.97
N TYR A 55 5.95 -8.66 21.53
CA TYR A 55 5.58 -9.04 22.89
C TYR A 55 5.56 -10.57 23.05
N ALA A 56 5.00 -11.29 22.08
CA ALA A 56 4.96 -12.74 22.09
C ALA A 56 6.37 -13.36 22.01
N HIS A 57 7.28 -12.76 21.24
CA HIS A 57 8.63 -13.29 21.05
C HIS A 57 9.66 -12.82 22.07
N ARG A 58 9.30 -11.95 23.02
CA ARG A 58 10.25 -11.34 23.97
C ARG A 58 11.09 -12.31 24.80
N GLN A 59 10.58 -13.53 25.04
CA GLN A 59 11.26 -14.54 25.87
C GLN A 59 12.11 -15.51 25.04
N VAL A 60 11.86 -15.58 23.73
CA VAL A 60 12.49 -16.56 22.83
C VAL A 60 13.45 -15.92 21.81
N ALA A 61 13.27 -14.63 21.53
CA ALA A 61 14.13 -13.86 20.63
C ALA A 61 15.08 -12.96 21.42
N SER A 62 16.25 -12.68 20.84
CA SER A 62 17.19 -11.72 21.42
C SER A 62 16.61 -10.29 21.40
N VAL A 63 16.99 -9.49 22.40
CA VAL A 63 16.56 -8.08 22.49
C VAL A 63 17.01 -7.30 21.26
N ASP A 64 18.23 -7.53 20.78
CA ASP A 64 18.78 -6.85 19.59
C ASP A 64 17.94 -7.12 18.33
N LEU A 65 17.47 -8.36 18.16
CA LEU A 65 16.62 -8.72 17.03
C LEU A 65 15.25 -8.03 17.12
N LEU A 66 14.64 -8.02 18.31
CA LEU A 66 13.35 -7.37 18.54
C LEU A 66 13.44 -5.86 18.30
N VAL A 67 14.49 -5.22 18.81
CA VAL A 67 14.72 -3.79 18.64
C VAL A 67 15.04 -3.46 17.19
N GLY A 68 15.92 -4.22 16.54
CA GLY A 68 16.31 -4.01 15.15
C GLY A 68 15.13 -4.16 14.18
N TRP A 69 14.34 -5.22 14.33
CA TRP A 69 13.12 -5.41 13.54
C TRP A 69 12.08 -4.33 13.81
N SER A 70 11.85 -3.97 15.08
CA SER A 70 10.91 -2.90 15.43
C SER A 70 11.35 -1.56 14.83
N ALA A 71 12.63 -1.23 14.89
CA ALA A 71 13.19 -0.02 14.32
C ALA A 71 13.02 0.02 12.79
N TYR A 72 13.28 -1.11 12.10
CA TYR A 72 13.02 -1.24 10.67
C TYR A 72 11.56 -0.96 10.32
N MET A 73 10.63 -1.59 11.04
CA MET A 73 9.19 -1.41 10.82
C MET A 73 8.75 0.03 11.08
N LEU A 74 9.22 0.64 12.18
CA LEU A 74 8.92 2.03 12.50
C LEU A 74 9.48 2.99 11.43
N ALA A 75 10.69 2.77 10.93
CA ALA A 75 11.26 3.56 9.85
C ALA A 75 10.41 3.47 8.57
N GLY A 76 9.97 2.27 8.19
CA GLY A 76 9.07 2.06 7.06
C GLY A 76 7.73 2.78 7.22
N LEU A 77 7.15 2.74 8.43
CA LEU A 77 5.92 3.46 8.75
C LEU A 77 6.11 4.98 8.72
N LEU A 78 7.22 5.50 9.22
CA LEU A 78 7.54 6.92 9.16
C LEU A 78 7.67 7.40 7.72
N ILE A 79 8.41 6.66 6.87
CA ILE A 79 8.53 6.96 5.44
C ILE A 79 7.16 7.02 4.77
N ARG A 80 6.29 6.03 5.05
CA ARG A 80 4.93 5.99 4.51
C ARG A 80 4.07 7.17 4.98
N ASN A 81 4.16 7.55 6.25
CA ASN A 81 3.39 8.68 6.79
C ASN A 81 3.90 10.02 6.26
N ILE A 82 5.21 10.20 6.08
CA ILE A 82 5.80 11.37 5.42
C ILE A 82 5.31 11.45 3.97
N LEU A 83 5.24 10.32 3.27
CA LEU A 83 4.73 10.25 1.90
C LEU A 83 3.27 10.70 1.82
N VAL A 84 2.41 10.22 2.74
CA VAL A 84 1.00 10.61 2.82
C VAL A 84 0.84 12.09 3.14
N TRP A 85 1.59 12.59 4.11
CA TRP A 85 1.60 14.01 4.45
C TRP A 85 1.99 14.86 3.24
N ARG A 86 3.03 14.46 2.51
CA ARG A 86 3.48 15.15 1.30
C ARG A 86 2.44 15.10 0.18
N PHE A 87 1.76 13.96 0.01
CA PHE A 87 0.68 13.80 -0.96
C PHE A 87 -0.45 14.81 -0.71
N HIS A 88 -0.90 14.95 0.55
CA HIS A 88 -1.92 15.94 0.90
C HIS A 88 -1.42 17.39 0.82
N ALA A 89 -0.17 17.65 1.22
CA ALA A 89 0.39 19.01 1.24
C ALA A 89 0.51 19.64 -0.16
N VAL A 90 0.81 18.85 -1.20
CA VAL A 90 1.11 19.38 -2.53
C VAL A 90 -0.08 19.38 -3.49
N HIS A 91 -1.29 19.06 -3.03
CA HIS A 91 -2.48 18.86 -3.89
C HIS A 91 -2.12 17.93 -5.07
N ALA A 92 -1.50 16.80 -4.76
CA ALA A 92 -0.76 16.00 -5.73
C ALA A 92 -1.60 15.45 -6.89
N LEU A 93 -2.91 15.28 -6.68
CA LEU A 93 -3.86 14.86 -7.71
C LEU A 93 -4.17 16.00 -8.69
N ASP A 94 -4.22 17.25 -8.22
CA ASP A 94 -4.44 18.44 -9.06
C ASP A 94 -3.24 18.72 -9.99
N ARG A 95 -2.06 18.20 -9.64
CA ARG A 95 -0.83 18.31 -10.45
C ARG A 95 -0.62 17.18 -11.46
N GLY A 96 -1.63 16.31 -11.68
CA GLY A 96 -1.69 15.38 -12.81
C GLY A 96 -0.66 14.23 -12.78
N ARG A 97 -0.22 13.75 -11.61
CA ARG A 97 0.73 12.62 -11.52
C ARG A 97 0.30 11.48 -10.59
N PRO A 98 -0.93 10.94 -10.70
CA PRO A 98 -1.40 9.86 -9.82
C PRO A 98 -0.50 8.60 -9.87
N ALA A 99 0.03 8.25 -11.05
CA ALA A 99 0.90 7.09 -11.22
C ALA A 99 2.22 7.20 -10.42
N PHE A 100 2.79 8.41 -10.30
CA PHE A 100 4.01 8.62 -9.52
C PHE A 100 3.76 8.33 -8.02
N TRP A 101 2.66 8.85 -7.48
CA TRP A 101 2.29 8.64 -6.07
C TRP A 101 1.91 7.19 -5.78
N LEU A 102 1.30 6.51 -6.75
CA LEU A 102 1.07 5.08 -6.66
C LEU A 102 2.39 4.31 -6.58
N HIS A 103 3.36 4.57 -7.47
CA HIS A 103 4.65 3.88 -7.43
C HIS A 103 5.43 4.12 -6.14
N LEU A 104 5.44 5.35 -5.62
CA LEU A 104 6.04 5.61 -4.30
C LEU A 104 5.33 4.85 -3.19
N TYR A 105 4.00 4.82 -3.21
CA TYR A 105 3.24 4.06 -2.23
C TYR A 105 3.57 2.56 -2.30
N VAL A 106 3.58 1.99 -3.50
CA VAL A 106 3.96 0.59 -3.73
C VAL A 106 5.38 0.32 -3.20
N ALA A 107 6.34 1.23 -3.41
CA ALA A 107 7.67 1.09 -2.84
C ALA A 107 7.66 0.99 -1.30
N THR A 108 6.82 1.79 -0.61
CA THR A 108 6.67 1.68 0.84
C THR A 108 6.03 0.36 1.27
N VAL A 109 5.07 -0.16 0.49
CA VAL A 109 4.42 -1.45 0.73
C VAL A 109 5.43 -2.58 0.57
N VAL A 110 6.28 -2.54 -0.46
CA VAL A 110 7.35 -3.52 -0.67
C VAL A 110 8.35 -3.50 0.49
N LEU A 111 8.76 -2.32 0.97
CA LEU A 111 9.66 -2.20 2.12
C LEU A 111 9.05 -2.81 3.39
N LEU A 112 7.80 -2.47 3.71
CA LEU A 112 7.10 -3.04 4.86
C LEU A 112 6.87 -4.55 4.69
N GLY A 113 6.56 -4.99 3.46
CA GLY A 113 6.42 -6.40 3.10
C GLY A 113 7.71 -7.19 3.32
N ALA A 114 8.88 -6.62 3.00
CA ALA A 114 10.17 -7.23 3.32
C ALA A 114 10.40 -7.36 4.84
N GLY A 115 9.95 -6.37 5.62
CA GLY A 115 9.99 -6.42 7.09
C GLY A 115 9.14 -7.57 7.63
N TRP A 116 7.91 -7.71 7.15
CA TRP A 116 7.04 -8.84 7.47
C TRP A 116 7.64 -10.17 7.00
N GLY A 117 8.15 -10.26 5.78
CA GLY A 117 8.78 -11.48 5.26
C GLY A 117 9.98 -11.92 6.11
N SER A 118 10.81 -10.97 6.55
CA SER A 118 11.93 -11.27 7.45
C SER A 118 11.51 -11.84 8.79
N ALA A 119 10.29 -11.53 9.25
CA ALA A 119 9.77 -12.07 10.50
C ALA A 119 9.56 -13.59 10.42
N GLY A 120 9.22 -14.14 9.26
CA GLY A 120 9.11 -15.59 9.06
C GLY A 120 10.46 -16.31 9.19
N ILE A 121 11.57 -15.61 8.94
CA ILE A 121 12.92 -16.16 9.07
C ILE A 121 13.39 -16.05 10.53
N PHE A 122 13.17 -14.90 11.16
CA PHE A 122 13.75 -14.60 12.47
C PHE A 122 12.86 -14.97 13.68
N PHE A 123 11.53 -14.99 13.52
CA PHE A 123 10.55 -15.27 14.59
C PHE A 123 9.87 -16.63 14.44
N MET A 124 10.59 -17.63 13.91
CA MET A 124 10.15 -19.03 13.87
C MET A 124 11.16 -19.93 14.61
N PRO A 125 11.19 -19.88 15.96
CA PRO A 125 12.11 -20.72 16.73
C PRO A 125 11.72 -22.21 16.57
N PRO A 126 12.65 -23.11 16.19
CA PRO A 126 12.37 -24.53 15.99
C PRO A 126 11.76 -25.21 17.23
N GLU A 127 12.18 -24.74 18.40
CA GLU A 127 11.87 -25.32 19.71
C GLU A 127 10.47 -24.97 20.23
N SER A 128 9.72 -24.09 19.55
CA SER A 128 8.39 -23.67 20.02
C SER A 128 7.35 -23.61 18.91
N PRO A 129 6.62 -24.72 18.68
CA PRO A 129 5.52 -24.78 17.72
C PRO A 129 4.44 -23.69 17.90
N PRO A 130 4.06 -23.29 19.14
CA PRO A 130 3.09 -22.21 19.33
C PRO A 130 3.55 -20.86 18.76
N HIS A 131 4.84 -20.51 18.92
CA HIS A 131 5.39 -19.25 18.41
C HIS A 131 5.46 -19.26 16.87
N GLN A 132 5.83 -20.39 16.27
CA GLN A 132 5.82 -20.57 14.81
C GLN A 132 4.42 -20.41 14.23
N PHE A 133 3.41 -21.04 14.86
CA PHE A 133 2.02 -20.92 14.42
C PHE A 133 1.53 -19.48 14.47
N LEU A 134 1.82 -18.77 15.58
CA LEU A 134 1.46 -17.36 15.73
C LEU A 134 2.09 -16.49 14.63
N THR A 135 3.40 -16.65 14.38
CA THR A 135 4.12 -15.91 13.34
C THR A 135 3.54 -16.22 11.96
N ALA A 136 3.36 -17.49 11.60
CA ALA A 136 2.80 -17.90 10.31
C ALA A 136 1.37 -17.38 10.12
N PHE A 137 0.54 -17.43 11.17
CA PHE A 137 -0.83 -16.90 11.15
C PHE A 137 -0.84 -15.40 10.90
N ILE A 138 -0.01 -14.63 11.61
CA ILE A 138 0.12 -13.18 11.43
C ILE A 138 0.59 -12.84 10.01
N LEU A 139 1.58 -13.57 9.48
CA LEU A 139 2.07 -13.36 8.11
C LEU A 139 1.01 -13.68 7.06
N GLY A 140 0.26 -14.77 7.23
CA GLY A 140 -0.85 -15.10 6.34
C GLY A 140 -1.94 -14.01 6.37
N ALA A 141 -2.35 -13.58 7.56
CA ALA A 141 -3.38 -12.56 7.71
C ALA A 141 -2.95 -11.20 7.13
N THR A 142 -1.69 -10.78 7.36
CA THR A 142 -1.16 -9.52 6.82
C THR A 142 -0.99 -9.55 5.31
N ALA A 143 -0.60 -10.70 4.73
CA ALA A 143 -0.54 -10.87 3.28
C ALA A 143 -1.93 -10.70 2.63
N VAL A 144 -2.95 -11.40 3.14
CA VAL A 144 -4.33 -11.30 2.65
C VAL A 144 -4.86 -9.87 2.78
N GLY A 145 -4.69 -9.24 3.95
CA GLY A 145 -5.15 -7.86 4.17
C GLY A 145 -4.47 -6.84 3.24
N SER A 146 -3.20 -7.05 2.90
CA SER A 146 -2.46 -6.18 1.98
C SER A 146 -2.96 -6.29 0.55
N MET A 147 -3.35 -7.49 0.11
CA MET A 147 -3.94 -7.70 -1.22
C MET A 147 -5.25 -6.92 -1.39
N SER A 148 -6.11 -6.90 -0.38
CA SER A 148 -7.37 -6.16 -0.43
C SER A 148 -7.18 -4.64 -0.61
N ILE A 149 -6.10 -4.07 -0.08
CA ILE A 149 -5.80 -2.64 -0.23
C ILE A 149 -5.34 -2.32 -1.66
N LEU A 150 -4.49 -3.17 -2.25
CA LEU A 150 -3.99 -2.96 -3.61
C LEU A 150 -5.04 -3.25 -4.68
N ALA A 151 -6.02 -4.11 -4.38
CA ALA A 151 -7.11 -4.43 -5.30
C ALA A 151 -7.89 -3.18 -5.75
N VAL A 152 -7.92 -2.10 -4.97
CA VAL A 152 -8.58 -0.83 -5.36
C VAL A 152 -8.07 -0.27 -6.70
N VAL A 153 -6.82 -0.53 -7.06
CA VAL A 153 -6.20 -0.04 -8.31
C VAL A 153 -6.21 -1.07 -9.44
N TYR A 154 -6.36 -2.35 -9.12
CA TYR A 154 -6.29 -3.45 -10.10
C TYR A 154 -7.64 -4.16 -10.33
N ALA A 155 -8.71 -3.67 -9.70
CA ALA A 155 -10.09 -4.12 -9.90
C ALA A 155 -10.73 -3.39 -11.08
#